data_AF-A0A4V2YEM6-F1
#
_entry.id   AF-A0A4V2YEM6-F1
#
_cell.length_a   1.000
_cell.length_b   1.000
_cell.length_c   1.000
_cell.angle_alpha   90.00
_cell.angle_beta   90.00
_cell.angle_gamma   90.00
#
_symmetry.space_group_name_H-M   'P 1'
#
loop_
_entity.id
_entity.type
_entity.pdbx_description
1 polymer ?
#
loop_
_entity_poly.entity_id
_entity_poly.type
_entity_poly.pdbx_seq_one_letter_code
_entity_poly.pdbx_strand_id
1 'polypeptide(L)'
;PPPPPPPTPTPPGPPAAPGPPAPDQGPSESGPVTPGSPAWTAVVTADRDYYNSVIAEEGPDSATLTFPPYAPERRIALAGREIRIGRRSSSQPSPPEIDLREPPEDPGISHVHAVLLAKPDGTWTLVDPGSTNGTCMNGSLDPIPNNVEVPVAEGDRIHVGAWTTITLIRGEAT
;
A
#
# COMPACT_ATOMS: atom_id res chain seq x y z
N PRO A 1 -16.53 83.75 1.82
CA PRO A 1 -15.25 83.58 2.57
C PRO A 1 -14.56 82.31 2.07
N PRO A 2 -13.27 82.34 1.71
CA PRO A 2 -12.56 81.16 1.20
C PRO A 2 -12.23 80.16 2.32
N PRO A 3 -12.08 78.85 2.00
CA PRO A 3 -11.76 77.80 2.96
C PRO A 3 -10.31 77.87 3.47
N PRO A 4 -10.02 77.35 4.68
CA PRO A 4 -8.67 77.32 5.25
C PRO A 4 -7.76 76.34 4.47
N PRO A 5 -6.44 76.63 4.40
CA PRO A 5 -5.48 75.78 3.71
C PRO A 5 -5.20 74.46 4.49
N PRO A 6 -4.87 73.37 3.78
CA PRO A 6 -4.55 72.09 4.39
C PRO A 6 -3.18 72.10 5.10
N PRO A 7 -2.99 71.29 6.17
CA PRO A 7 -1.69 71.13 6.81
C PRO A 7 -0.71 70.35 5.92
N THR A 8 0.56 70.76 5.98
CA THR A 8 1.70 70.20 5.25
C THR A 8 2.09 68.79 5.73
N PRO A 9 2.52 67.90 4.82
CA PRO A 9 2.96 66.55 5.17
C PRO A 9 4.35 66.54 5.83
N THR A 10 4.48 65.75 6.89
CA THR A 10 5.71 65.46 7.63
C THR A 10 6.60 64.49 6.84
N PRO A 11 7.94 64.65 6.82
CA PRO A 11 8.83 63.71 6.13
C PRO A 11 8.88 62.34 6.82
N PRO A 12 9.03 61.23 6.06
CA PRO A 12 9.15 59.89 6.62
C PRO A 12 10.49 59.70 7.34
N GLY A 13 10.44 59.03 8.49
CA GLY A 13 11.60 58.61 9.27
C GLY A 13 12.46 57.55 8.56
N PRO A 14 13.69 57.32 9.03
CA PRO A 14 14.64 56.39 8.41
C PRO A 14 14.16 54.93 8.46
N PRO A 15 14.60 54.09 7.51
CA PRO A 15 14.20 52.68 7.45
C PRO A 15 14.72 51.90 8.65
N ALA A 16 13.83 51.16 9.30
CA ALA A 16 14.15 50.18 10.33
C ALA A 16 14.96 49.03 9.72
N ALA A 17 16.02 48.63 10.42
CA ALA A 17 16.91 47.54 10.04
C ALA A 17 16.19 46.17 10.00
N PRO A 18 16.72 45.19 9.23
CA PRO A 18 16.13 43.86 9.12
C PRO A 18 16.18 43.11 10.44
N GLY A 19 15.06 42.50 10.83
CA GLY A 19 15.00 41.56 11.94
C GLY A 19 15.82 40.28 11.68
N PRO A 20 16.17 39.53 12.73
CA PRO A 20 16.93 38.28 12.60
C PRO A 20 16.14 37.24 11.78
N PRO A 21 16.81 36.42 10.95
CA PRO A 21 16.14 35.39 10.16
C PRO A 21 15.54 34.32 11.07
N ALA A 22 14.30 33.94 10.77
CA ALA A 22 13.63 32.78 11.33
C ALA A 22 14.43 31.50 11.01
N PRO A 23 14.47 30.51 11.93
CA PRO A 23 15.14 29.25 11.65
C PRO A 23 14.45 28.50 10.51
N ASP A 24 15.28 28.18 9.53
CA ASP A 24 15.10 27.28 8.41
C ASP A 24 14.34 25.99 8.83
N GLN A 25 13.10 25.84 8.35
CA GLN A 25 12.40 24.56 8.38
C GLN A 25 13.05 23.67 7.31
N GLY A 26 14.16 23.03 7.71
CA GLY A 26 14.78 21.94 6.97
C GLY A 26 13.80 20.77 6.75
N PRO A 27 14.13 19.85 5.81
CA PRO A 27 13.24 18.80 5.39
C PRO A 27 12.90 17.87 6.56
N SER A 28 11.61 17.58 6.71
CA SER A 28 11.03 16.65 7.69
C SER A 28 11.98 15.50 7.96
N GLU A 29 12.62 15.56 9.13
CA GLU A 29 13.49 14.51 9.62
C GLU A 29 12.69 13.20 9.63
N SER A 30 13.20 12.24 8.86
CA SER A 30 12.89 10.84 9.06
C SER A 30 13.33 10.52 10.49
N GLY A 31 12.38 10.57 11.42
CA GLY A 31 12.61 10.13 12.79
C GLY A 31 13.15 8.70 12.76
N PRO A 32 14.06 8.33 13.67
CA PRO A 32 14.62 7.00 13.71
C PRO A 32 13.47 5.99 13.85
N VAL A 33 13.28 5.17 12.82
CA VAL A 33 12.51 3.93 12.94
C VAL A 33 13.10 3.19 14.13
N THR A 34 12.32 3.06 15.19
CA THR A 34 12.78 2.38 16.41
C THR A 34 13.09 0.93 16.01
N PRO A 35 14.34 0.45 16.16
CA PRO A 35 14.65 -0.97 15.96
C PRO A 35 14.00 -1.73 17.12
N GLY A 36 12.86 -2.36 16.86
CA GLY A 36 12.11 -3.08 17.90
C GLY A 36 10.74 -3.61 17.47
N SER A 37 10.16 -3.11 16.37
CA SER A 37 8.97 -3.76 15.80
C SER A 37 9.37 -5.05 15.07
N PRO A 38 8.67 -6.17 15.30
CA PRO A 38 8.94 -7.40 14.55
C PRO A 38 8.81 -7.12 13.05
N ALA A 39 9.81 -7.55 12.28
CA ALA A 39 9.81 -7.35 10.84
C ALA A 39 8.71 -8.23 10.24
N TRP A 40 7.69 -7.60 9.66
CA TRP A 40 6.66 -8.34 8.95
C TRP A 40 7.20 -8.83 7.60
N THR A 41 6.84 -10.05 7.24
CA THR A 41 7.17 -10.67 5.96
C THR A 41 5.89 -11.15 5.30
N ALA A 42 5.68 -10.78 4.04
CA ALA A 42 4.68 -11.38 3.18
C ALA A 42 5.26 -12.64 2.52
N VAL A 43 4.61 -13.78 2.78
CA VAL A 43 4.92 -15.06 2.15
C VAL A 43 3.93 -15.29 1.02
N VAL A 44 4.38 -15.20 -0.22
CA VAL A 44 3.58 -15.37 -1.42
C VAL A 44 3.72 -16.80 -1.92
N THR A 45 2.57 -17.46 -2.14
CA THR A 45 2.49 -18.85 -2.63
C THR A 45 1.35 -18.99 -3.64
N ALA A 46 1.41 -20.04 -4.47
CA ALA A 46 0.22 -20.51 -5.20
C ALA A 46 -0.50 -21.56 -4.36
N ASP A 47 -1.70 -21.24 -3.89
CA ASP A 47 -2.52 -22.06 -3.00
C ASP A 47 -3.49 -22.90 -3.83
N ARG A 48 -3.29 -24.22 -3.79
CA ARG A 48 -4.10 -25.17 -4.56
C ARG A 48 -5.50 -25.36 -3.97
N ASP A 49 -5.66 -25.24 -2.66
CA ASP A 49 -6.97 -25.35 -2.01
C ASP A 49 -7.84 -24.12 -2.33
N TYR A 50 -7.24 -22.92 -2.29
CA TYR A 50 -7.91 -21.72 -2.75
C TYR A 50 -8.31 -21.81 -4.22
N TYR A 51 -7.40 -22.21 -5.10
CA TYR A 51 -7.70 -22.42 -6.53
C TYR A 51 -8.87 -23.39 -6.74
N ASN A 52 -8.87 -24.53 -6.06
CA ASN A 52 -9.96 -25.51 -6.19
C ASN A 52 -11.30 -24.92 -5.74
N SER A 53 -11.28 -24.06 -4.72
CA SER A 53 -12.47 -23.35 -4.22
C SER A 53 -12.99 -22.33 -5.24
N VAL A 54 -12.08 -21.56 -5.87
CA VAL A 54 -12.43 -20.63 -6.96
C VAL A 54 -13.06 -21.38 -8.13
N ILE A 55 -12.44 -22.46 -8.60
CA ILE A 55 -12.97 -23.28 -9.71
C ILE A 55 -14.34 -23.90 -9.35
N ALA A 56 -14.56 -24.28 -8.09
CA ALA A 56 -15.83 -24.83 -7.64
C ALA A 56 -16.97 -23.80 -7.67
N GLU A 57 -16.69 -22.54 -7.32
CA GLU A 57 -17.67 -21.44 -7.36
C GLU A 57 -17.96 -20.96 -8.79
N GLU A 58 -16.92 -20.80 -9.62
CA GLU A 58 -17.07 -20.30 -10.99
C GLU A 58 -17.67 -21.35 -11.95
N GLY A 59 -17.57 -22.63 -11.60
CA GLY A 59 -18.15 -23.73 -12.35
C GLY A 59 -17.36 -24.12 -13.62
N PRO A 60 -17.92 -25.02 -14.44
CA PRO A 60 -17.20 -25.66 -15.56
C PRO A 60 -16.84 -24.71 -16.71
N ASP A 61 -17.35 -23.48 -16.74
CA ASP A 61 -16.99 -22.46 -17.73
C ASP A 61 -15.61 -21.81 -17.47
N SER A 62 -15.02 -22.00 -16.28
CA SER A 62 -13.63 -21.56 -15.95
C SER A 62 -12.53 -22.49 -16.50
N ALA A 63 -12.85 -23.43 -17.40
CA ALA A 63 -11.96 -24.46 -17.96
C ALA A 63 -10.68 -23.96 -18.67
N THR A 64 -10.44 -22.65 -18.72
CA THR A 64 -9.22 -22.04 -19.26
C THR A 64 -8.17 -21.76 -18.18
N LEU A 65 -8.54 -21.73 -16.90
CA LEU A 65 -7.67 -21.40 -15.80
C LEU A 65 -6.90 -22.65 -15.33
N THR A 66 -5.59 -22.69 -15.58
CA THR A 66 -4.73 -23.83 -15.23
C THR A 66 -3.84 -23.50 -14.05
N PHE A 67 -3.92 -24.29 -12.98
CA PHE A 67 -3.01 -24.14 -11.84
C PHE A 67 -1.55 -24.40 -12.27
N PRO A 68 -0.58 -23.55 -11.86
CA PRO A 68 0.80 -23.68 -12.32
C PRO A 68 1.49 -24.96 -11.82
N PRO A 69 2.29 -25.64 -12.65
CA PRO A 69 2.97 -26.89 -12.27
C PRO A 69 4.11 -26.66 -11.26
N TYR A 70 4.62 -25.43 -11.18
CA TYR A 70 5.66 -25.03 -10.23
C TYR A 70 5.43 -23.57 -9.82
N ALA A 71 5.37 -23.33 -8.51
CA ALA A 71 5.18 -22.01 -7.92
C ALA A 71 6.06 -21.90 -6.66
N PRO A 72 7.28 -21.34 -6.77
CA PRO A 72 8.14 -21.21 -5.61
C PRO A 72 7.57 -20.20 -4.62
N GLU A 73 7.71 -20.50 -3.33
CA GLU A 73 7.42 -19.54 -2.26
C GLU A 73 8.34 -18.32 -2.39
N ARG A 74 7.77 -17.11 -2.26
CA ARG A 74 8.52 -15.87 -2.20
C ARG A 74 8.31 -15.21 -0.84
N ARG A 75 9.38 -14.75 -0.22
CA ARG A 75 9.36 -14.03 1.06
C ARG A 75 9.79 -12.60 0.84
N ILE A 76 8.90 -11.66 1.13
CA ILE A 76 9.09 -10.25 0.86
C ILE A 76 8.93 -9.49 2.18
N ALA A 77 9.99 -8.82 2.63
CA ALA A 77 9.92 -7.99 3.82
C ALA A 77 8.99 -6.80 3.58
N LEU A 78 8.07 -6.54 4.51
CA LEU A 78 7.21 -5.37 4.45
C LEU A 78 7.99 -4.16 4.98
N ALA A 79 8.49 -3.34 4.07
CA ALA A 79 9.29 -2.16 4.38
C ALA A 79 8.62 -0.89 3.85
N GLY A 80 8.26 0.02 4.75
CA GLY A 80 7.62 1.30 4.41
C GLY A 80 6.26 1.47 5.07
N ARG A 81 5.55 2.53 4.67
CA ARG A 81 4.22 2.87 5.21
C ARG A 81 3.07 2.31 4.38
N GLU A 82 3.35 2.01 3.12
CA GLU A 82 2.41 1.51 2.14
C GLU A 82 3.14 0.45 1.33
N ILE A 83 2.47 -0.67 1.07
CA ILE A 83 2.96 -1.78 0.25
C ILE A 83 1.88 -2.11 -0.77
N ARG A 84 2.14 -1.77 -2.02
CA ARG A 84 1.25 -2.05 -3.15
C ARG A 84 1.43 -3.50 -3.60
N ILE A 85 0.31 -4.17 -3.83
CA ILE A 85 0.23 -5.56 -4.29
C ILE A 85 -0.44 -5.56 -5.66
N GLY A 86 0.19 -6.20 -6.64
CA GLY A 86 -0.41 -6.38 -7.95
C GLY A 86 0.62 -6.78 -8.99
N ARG A 87 0.19 -6.78 -10.24
CA ARG A 87 1.10 -6.96 -11.38
C ARG A 87 1.62 -5.63 -11.89
N ARG A 88 2.92 -5.54 -12.18
CA ARG A 88 3.49 -4.34 -12.82
C ARG A 88 2.74 -3.96 -14.10
N SER A 89 2.34 -2.69 -14.21
CA SER A 89 1.83 -2.09 -15.45
C SER A 89 2.95 -1.38 -16.21
N SER A 90 2.94 -1.45 -17.55
CA SER A 90 3.86 -0.66 -18.39
C SER A 90 3.56 0.84 -18.34
N SER A 91 2.34 1.23 -17.96
CA SER A 91 1.90 2.61 -17.86
C SER A 91 2.21 3.26 -16.51
N GLN A 92 2.59 2.48 -15.49
CA GLN A 92 2.96 3.01 -14.18
C GLN A 92 4.48 3.17 -14.05
N PRO A 93 4.96 4.29 -13.49
CA PRO A 93 6.39 4.60 -13.45
C PRO A 93 7.19 3.69 -12.51
N SER A 94 6.57 3.19 -11.43
CA SER A 94 7.20 2.27 -10.48
C SER A 94 6.41 0.95 -10.38
N PRO A 95 7.09 -0.21 -10.25
CA PRO A 95 6.41 -1.46 -9.93
C PRO A 95 5.80 -1.39 -8.52
N PRO A 96 4.79 -2.24 -8.25
CA PRO A 96 4.34 -2.47 -6.88
C PRO A 96 5.45 -3.12 -6.04
N GLU A 97 5.39 -2.90 -4.73
CA GLU A 97 6.35 -3.44 -3.76
C GLU A 97 6.28 -4.97 -3.71
N ILE A 98 5.08 -5.53 -3.84
CA ILE A 98 4.85 -6.96 -4.09
C ILE A 98 4.38 -7.10 -5.55
N ASP A 99 5.34 -7.31 -6.45
CA ASP A 99 5.09 -7.59 -7.86
C ASP A 99 4.77 -9.07 -8.07
N LEU A 100 3.57 -9.35 -8.55
CA LEU A 100 3.02 -10.69 -8.78
C LEU A 100 3.06 -11.10 -10.26
N ARG A 101 3.87 -10.40 -11.06
CA ARG A 101 4.17 -10.78 -12.46
C ARG A 101 5.20 -11.92 -12.58
N GLU A 102 5.99 -12.18 -11.54
CA GLU A 102 7.01 -13.22 -11.59
C GLU A 102 6.37 -14.59 -11.89
N PRO A 103 6.89 -15.37 -12.86
CA PRO A 103 6.31 -16.65 -13.20
C PRO A 103 6.25 -17.59 -11.97
N PRO A 104 5.13 -18.31 -11.76
CA PRO A 104 3.92 -18.32 -12.59
C PRO A 104 3.02 -17.08 -12.38
N GLU A 105 2.65 -16.41 -13.49
CA GLU A 105 1.75 -15.26 -13.46
C GLU A 105 0.30 -15.74 -13.26
N ASP A 106 -0.38 -15.15 -12.28
CA ASP A 106 -1.79 -15.37 -12.01
C ASP A 106 -2.65 -14.39 -12.84
N PRO A 107 -3.45 -14.89 -13.80
CA PRO A 107 -4.22 -14.03 -14.70
C PRO A 107 -5.32 -13.24 -13.98
N GLY A 108 -5.73 -13.68 -12.78
CA GLY A 108 -6.73 -13.02 -11.96
C GLY A 108 -6.23 -11.77 -11.23
N ILE A 109 -4.93 -11.46 -11.31
CA ILE A 109 -4.36 -10.33 -10.56
C ILE A 109 -4.46 -9.03 -11.34
N SER A 110 -4.89 -7.96 -10.66
CA SER A 110 -5.00 -6.60 -11.20
C SER A 110 -3.68 -5.85 -11.10
N HIS A 111 -3.50 -4.76 -11.88
CA HIS A 111 -2.28 -3.96 -11.81
C HIS A 111 -2.04 -3.35 -10.42
N VAL A 112 -3.13 -2.86 -9.82
CA VAL A 112 -3.20 -2.51 -8.41
C VAL A 112 -4.35 -3.34 -7.88
N HIS A 113 -4.03 -4.37 -7.10
CA HIS A 113 -5.02 -5.34 -6.64
C HIS A 113 -5.34 -5.12 -5.17
N ALA A 114 -4.32 -4.91 -4.34
CA ALA A 114 -4.52 -4.57 -2.95
C ALA A 114 -3.38 -3.69 -2.43
N VAL A 115 -3.60 -3.05 -1.29
CA VAL A 115 -2.61 -2.21 -0.62
C VAL A 115 -2.58 -2.57 0.86
N LEU A 116 -1.40 -2.85 1.39
CA LEU A 116 -1.16 -2.97 2.81
C LEU A 116 -0.67 -1.61 3.35
N LEU A 117 -1.31 -1.13 4.41
CA LEU A 117 -1.00 0.14 5.05
C LEU A 117 -0.48 -0.10 6.47
N ALA A 118 0.71 0.40 6.75
CA ALA A 118 1.32 0.29 8.07
C ALA A 118 0.63 1.26 9.03
N LYS A 119 0.27 0.75 10.21
CA LYS A 119 -0.33 1.56 11.28
C LYS A 119 0.73 2.02 12.28
N PRO A 120 0.49 3.14 13.00
CA PRO A 120 1.44 3.67 13.99
C PRO A 120 1.77 2.71 15.13
N ASP A 121 0.89 1.74 15.41
CA ASP A 121 1.06 0.69 16.42
C ASP A 121 1.85 -0.53 15.92
N GLY A 122 2.33 -0.51 14.68
CA GLY A 122 3.11 -1.60 14.07
C GLY A 122 2.25 -2.74 13.51
N THR A 123 0.93 -2.55 13.44
CA THR A 123 0.00 -3.45 12.73
C THR A 123 -0.15 -3.06 11.26
N TRP A 124 -0.83 -3.90 10.48
CA TRP A 124 -1.13 -3.63 9.08
C TRP A 124 -2.64 -3.69 8.84
N THR A 125 -3.12 -2.87 7.92
CA THR A 125 -4.46 -3.01 7.33
C THR A 125 -4.36 -3.26 5.84
N LEU A 126 -5.29 -4.06 5.31
CA LEU A 126 -5.46 -4.33 3.89
C LEU A 126 -6.58 -3.44 3.33
N VAL A 127 -6.38 -2.94 2.12
CA VAL A 127 -7.39 -2.23 1.33
C VAL A 127 -7.41 -2.80 -0.07
N ASP A 128 -8.59 -3.14 -0.57
CA ASP A 128 -8.80 -3.39 -2.00
C ASP A 128 -9.31 -2.09 -2.67
N PRO A 129 -8.54 -1.42 -3.55
CA PRO A 129 -8.96 -0.19 -4.22
C PRO A 129 -10.01 -0.41 -5.34
N GLY A 130 -10.48 -1.65 -5.55
CA GLY A 130 -11.43 -2.00 -6.60
C GLY A 130 -10.81 -2.91 -7.65
N SER A 131 -10.12 -3.95 -7.20
CA SER A 131 -9.60 -5.02 -8.02
C SER A 131 -10.72 -5.73 -8.80
N THR A 132 -10.37 -6.35 -9.94
CA THR A 132 -11.35 -6.96 -10.84
C THR A 132 -11.99 -8.22 -10.28
N ASN A 133 -11.21 -9.05 -9.58
CA ASN A 133 -11.68 -10.31 -9.01
C ASN A 133 -11.95 -10.22 -7.50
N GLY A 134 -11.78 -9.03 -6.91
CA GLY A 134 -11.87 -8.83 -5.47
C GLY A 134 -10.66 -9.40 -4.72
N THR A 135 -10.56 -9.02 -3.45
CA THR A 135 -9.58 -9.56 -2.51
C THR A 135 -10.30 -10.32 -1.41
N CYS A 136 -9.96 -11.59 -1.20
CA CYS A 136 -10.58 -12.42 -0.16
C CYS A 136 -9.61 -12.66 0.99
N MET A 137 -10.12 -13.05 2.16
CA MET A 137 -9.31 -13.33 3.34
C MET A 137 -9.63 -14.68 3.96
N ASN A 138 -8.58 -15.39 4.34
CA ASN A 138 -8.64 -16.67 5.05
C ASN A 138 -9.51 -17.69 4.31
N GLY A 139 -10.36 -18.44 5.04
CA GLY A 139 -11.24 -19.42 4.41
C GLY A 139 -12.44 -18.84 3.65
N SER A 140 -12.56 -17.50 3.55
CA SER A 140 -13.69 -16.86 2.89
C SER A 140 -13.43 -16.68 1.39
N LEU A 141 -14.46 -16.93 0.58
CA LEU A 141 -14.52 -16.54 -0.84
C LEU A 141 -15.33 -15.25 -1.05
N ASP A 142 -15.94 -14.71 0.01
CA ASP A 142 -16.56 -13.40 -0.03
C ASP A 142 -15.46 -12.33 0.02
N PRO A 143 -15.40 -11.41 -0.98
CA PRO A 143 -14.37 -10.39 -1.05
C PRO A 143 -14.59 -9.33 0.04
N ILE A 144 -13.48 -8.78 0.53
CA ILE A 144 -13.54 -7.63 1.43
C ILE A 144 -14.17 -6.42 0.72
N PRO A 145 -14.83 -5.51 1.47
CA PRO A 145 -15.38 -4.30 0.88
C PRO A 145 -14.31 -3.38 0.30
N ASN A 146 -14.55 -2.90 -0.92
CA ASN A 146 -13.63 -2.02 -1.63
C ASN A 146 -13.42 -0.69 -0.88
N ASN A 147 -12.19 -0.18 -0.87
CA ASN A 147 -11.79 1.09 -0.24
C ASN A 147 -12.07 1.16 1.27
N VAL A 148 -12.18 0.00 1.93
CA VAL A 148 -12.32 -0.11 3.39
C VAL A 148 -11.06 -0.76 3.95
N GLU A 149 -10.53 -0.20 5.03
CA GLU A 149 -9.39 -0.77 5.74
C GLU A 149 -9.82 -1.97 6.58
N VAL A 150 -9.26 -3.14 6.29
CA VAL A 150 -9.47 -4.38 7.05
C VAL A 150 -8.20 -4.70 7.83
N PRO A 151 -8.25 -4.86 9.16
CA PRO A 151 -7.06 -5.20 9.95
C PRO A 151 -6.52 -6.58 9.58
N VAL A 152 -5.19 -6.70 9.56
CA VAL A 152 -4.48 -7.96 9.27
C VAL A 152 -3.59 -8.34 10.45
N ALA A 153 -3.70 -9.59 10.88
CA ALA A 153 -2.91 -10.19 11.94
C ALA A 153 -1.85 -11.14 11.38
N GLU A 154 -1.01 -11.63 12.28
CA GLU A 154 -0.04 -12.67 11.94
C GLU A 154 -0.77 -13.98 11.61
N GLY A 155 -0.36 -14.62 10.51
CA GLY A 155 -0.95 -15.85 9.99
C GLY A 155 -2.17 -15.62 9.10
N ASP A 156 -2.69 -14.39 8.99
CA ASP A 156 -3.78 -14.11 8.07
C ASP A 156 -3.34 -14.35 6.62
N ARG A 157 -4.25 -14.97 5.86
CA ARG A 157 -4.08 -15.29 4.45
C ARG A 157 -4.90 -14.33 3.61
N ILE A 158 -4.23 -13.64 2.69
CA ILE A 158 -4.83 -12.72 1.75
C ILE A 158 -4.84 -13.42 0.40
N HIS A 159 -6.03 -13.63 -0.15
CA HIS A 159 -6.23 -14.32 -1.41
C HIS A 159 -6.51 -13.29 -2.51
N VAL A 160 -5.72 -13.38 -3.58
CA VAL A 160 -5.78 -12.48 -4.72
C VAL A 160 -5.70 -13.29 -6.02
N GLY A 161 -6.45 -12.86 -7.02
CA GLY A 161 -6.51 -13.56 -8.30
C GLY A 161 -7.08 -14.98 -8.19
N ALA A 162 -6.57 -15.89 -9.01
CA ALA A 162 -7.10 -17.24 -9.17
C ALA A 162 -6.51 -18.27 -8.21
N TRP A 163 -5.28 -18.07 -7.75
CA TRP A 163 -4.57 -19.03 -6.90
C TRP A 163 -3.58 -18.40 -5.94
N THR A 164 -3.33 -17.09 -6.03
CA THR A 164 -2.27 -16.46 -5.27
C THR A 164 -2.70 -16.18 -3.84
N THR A 165 -1.90 -16.64 -2.88
CA THR A 165 -2.13 -16.40 -1.45
C THR A 165 -0.90 -15.76 -0.83
N ILE A 166 -1.13 -14.68 -0.08
CA ILE A 166 -0.13 -13.94 0.66
C ILE A 166 -0.41 -14.12 2.15
N THR A 167 0.51 -14.77 2.86
CA THR A 167 0.43 -14.94 4.31
C THR A 167 1.33 -13.92 5.00
N LEU A 168 0.80 -13.15 5.94
CA LEU A 168 1.62 -12.24 6.73
C LEU A 168 2.18 -12.95 7.96
N ILE A 169 3.51 -13.03 8.06
CA ILE A 169 4.19 -13.59 9.23
C ILE A 169 5.05 -12.52 9.89
N ARG A 170 5.22 -12.62 11.21
CA ARG A 170 6.26 -11.88 11.91
C ARG A 170 7.56 -12.67 11.85
N GLY A 171 8.62 -12.02 11.41
CA GLY A 171 9.98 -12.52 11.45
C GLY A 171 10.86 -11.66 12.34
N GLU A 172 11.99 -12.20 12.76
CA GLU A 172 13.06 -11.39 13.35
C GLU A 172 13.70 -10.57 12.22
N ALA A 173 13.85 -9.26 12.43
CA ALA A 173 14.64 -8.43 11.54
C ALA A 173 16.08 -8.98 11.58
N THR A 174 16.55 -9.58 10.48
CA THR A 174 17.96 -9.99 10.36
C THR A 174 18.86 -8.77 10.34
#